data_AF-A0AAW4NNR8-F1
#
_entry.id   AF-A0AAW4NNR8-F1
#
_cell.length_a   1.000
_cell.length_b   1.000
_cell.length_c   1.000
_cell.angle_alpha   90.00
_cell.angle_beta   90.00
_cell.angle_gamma   90.00
#
_symmetry.space_group_name_H-M   'P 1'
#
loop_
_entity.id
_entity.type
_entity.pdbx_description
1 polymer ?
#
loop_
_entity_poly.entity_id
_entity_poly.type
_entity_poly.pdbx_seq_one_letter_code
_entity_poly.pdbx_strand_id
1 'polypeptide(L)'
;MKKYIITFLLLFCALICTAQEYKSFDKAEWKHIKALCASRPDSIRNLVKTLLNGVTKSPLTTARSQLIYIGQSYISQGKEEKMVQEMLKALIKGNTDKAITYAQQALAINPISLPAIVFMGREARNMVGNGTNSPINIDPEAYYLRIATCVLDAISSTGDGTISHPFVVTSEEDARFFMHYQLRLKGEKRAKRTGNRLDFDLSRANDCYNRSIISFDITRVIELQEQSKQ
;
A
#
# COMPACT_ATOMS: atom_id res chain seq x y z
N MET A 1 -38.96 19.03 -27.55
CA MET A 1 -37.55 19.04 -27.08
C MET A 1 -37.39 18.77 -25.58
N LYS A 2 -38.09 19.44 -24.66
CA LYS A 2 -37.97 19.20 -23.19
C LYS A 2 -38.18 17.75 -22.73
N LYS A 3 -39.14 17.00 -23.32
CA LYS A 3 -39.40 15.59 -22.95
C LYS A 3 -38.20 14.68 -23.24
N TYR A 4 -37.57 14.82 -24.41
CA TYR A 4 -36.39 14.05 -24.78
C TYR A 4 -35.16 14.38 -23.94
N ILE A 5 -35.02 15.64 -23.49
CA ILE A 5 -33.95 16.06 -22.57
C ILE A 5 -34.12 15.36 -21.22
N ILE A 6 -35.33 15.28 -20.67
CA ILE A 6 -35.60 14.59 -19.40
C ILE A 6 -35.32 13.09 -19.53
N THR A 7 -35.76 12.45 -20.62
CA THR A 7 -35.49 11.03 -20.86
C THR A 7 -34.00 10.76 -21.02
N PHE A 8 -33.27 11.64 -21.73
CA PHE A 8 -31.83 11.56 -21.89
C PHE A 8 -31.09 11.76 -20.55
N LEU A 9 -31.55 12.68 -19.70
CA LEU A 9 -30.98 12.91 -18.37
C LEU A 9 -31.16 11.70 -17.45
N LEU A 10 -32.34 11.08 -17.47
CA LEU A 10 -32.63 9.86 -16.70
C LEU A 10 -31.78 8.67 -17.19
N LEU A 11 -31.58 8.56 -18.50
CA LEU A 11 -30.72 7.55 -19.11
C LEU A 11 -29.24 7.77 -18.74
N PHE A 12 -28.80 9.02 -18.68
CA PHE A 12 -27.48 9.39 -18.17
C PHE A 12 -27.33 9.06 -16.67
N CYS A 13 -28.34 9.35 -15.84
CA CYS A 13 -28.32 8.97 -14.42
C CYS A 13 -28.26 7.45 -14.24
N ALA A 14 -29.02 6.69 -15.02
CA ALA A 14 -28.95 5.23 -15.00
C ALA A 14 -27.57 4.71 -15.44
N LEU A 15 -26.99 5.28 -16.51
CA LEU A 15 -25.63 4.94 -16.96
C LEU A 15 -24.57 5.27 -15.91
N ILE A 16 -24.66 6.43 -15.23
CA ILE A 16 -23.76 6.82 -14.14
C ILE A 16 -23.90 5.85 -12.96
N CYS A 17 -25.11 5.46 -12.59
CA CYS A 17 -25.35 4.45 -11.54
C CYS A 17 -24.76 3.09 -11.94
N THR A 18 -24.97 2.62 -13.17
CA THR A 18 -24.40 1.34 -13.64
C THR A 18 -22.88 1.37 -13.80
N ALA A 19 -22.29 2.52 -14.14
CA ALA A 19 -20.84 2.70 -14.21
C ALA A 19 -20.19 2.78 -12.81
N GLN A 20 -20.92 3.28 -11.80
CA GLN A 20 -20.50 3.19 -10.39
C GLN A 20 -20.55 1.76 -9.86
N GLU A 21 -21.50 0.93 -10.33
CA GLU A 21 -21.59 -0.48 -9.95
C GLU A 21 -20.56 -1.35 -10.68
N TYR A 22 -20.18 -1.01 -11.91
CA TYR A 22 -19.18 -1.73 -12.69
C TYR A 22 -17.75 -1.19 -12.48
N LYS A 23 -17.32 -1.11 -11.23
CA LYS A 23 -15.90 -0.85 -10.93
C LYS A 23 -15.10 -2.12 -11.19
N SER A 24 -14.40 -2.19 -12.33
CA SER A 24 -13.47 -3.30 -12.59
C SER A 24 -12.23 -3.15 -11.72
N PHE A 25 -11.96 -4.14 -10.90
CA PHE A 25 -10.74 -4.20 -10.09
C PHE A 25 -9.69 -5.07 -10.78
N ASP A 26 -8.43 -4.65 -10.72
CA ASP A 26 -7.32 -5.50 -11.14
C ASP A 26 -7.07 -6.51 -10.03
N LYS A 27 -7.80 -7.64 -10.06
CA LYS A 27 -7.71 -8.67 -9.04
C LYS A 27 -6.26 -9.17 -8.96
N ALA A 28 -5.68 -9.19 -7.76
CA ALA A 28 -4.33 -9.67 -7.56
C ALA A 28 -4.20 -11.14 -8.02
N GLU A 29 -3.43 -11.38 -9.09
CA GLU A 29 -3.15 -12.73 -9.58
C GLU A 29 -2.02 -13.36 -8.78
N TRP A 30 -2.28 -13.69 -7.51
CA TRP A 30 -1.29 -14.25 -6.57
C TRP A 30 -0.45 -15.38 -7.17
N LYS A 31 -1.09 -16.34 -7.84
CA LYS A 31 -0.41 -17.48 -8.47
C LYS A 31 0.54 -17.05 -9.58
N HIS A 32 0.10 -16.13 -10.44
CA HIS A 32 0.91 -15.62 -11.53
C HIS A 32 2.12 -14.82 -11.01
N ILE A 33 1.88 -13.90 -10.07
CA ILE A 33 2.94 -13.07 -9.48
C ILE A 33 3.96 -13.95 -8.74
N LYS A 34 3.50 -14.94 -7.95
CA LYS A 34 4.37 -15.90 -7.27
C LYS A 34 5.23 -16.69 -8.25
N ALA A 35 4.65 -17.16 -9.36
CA ALA A 35 5.38 -17.88 -10.42
C ALA A 35 6.39 -16.98 -11.15
N LEU A 36 6.05 -15.72 -11.41
CA LEU A 36 6.98 -14.73 -11.96
C LEU A 36 8.15 -14.44 -11.00
N CYS A 37 7.88 -14.29 -9.71
CA CYS A 37 8.93 -14.09 -8.70
C CYS A 37 9.87 -15.29 -8.59
N ALA A 38 9.35 -16.51 -8.72
CA ALA A 38 10.17 -17.73 -8.70
C ALA A 38 11.02 -17.89 -9.99
N SER A 39 10.45 -17.58 -11.14
CA SER A 39 11.12 -17.78 -12.45
C SER A 39 12.02 -16.62 -12.86
N ARG A 40 11.70 -15.39 -12.48
CA ARG A 40 12.37 -14.15 -12.93
C ARG A 40 12.48 -13.10 -11.81
N PRO A 41 13.09 -13.41 -10.64
CA PRO A 41 13.18 -12.48 -9.52
C PRO A 41 13.90 -11.17 -9.88
N ASP A 42 14.91 -11.21 -10.76
CA ASP A 42 15.65 -10.02 -11.18
C ASP A 42 14.79 -9.03 -11.98
N SER A 43 13.77 -9.52 -12.70
CA SER A 43 12.83 -8.65 -13.39
C SER A 43 12.07 -7.77 -12.40
N ILE A 44 11.67 -8.32 -11.25
CA ILE A 44 10.96 -7.59 -10.21
C ILE A 44 11.91 -6.64 -9.49
N ARG A 45 13.12 -7.09 -9.14
CA ARG A 45 14.17 -6.23 -8.56
C ARG A 45 14.48 -5.03 -9.45
N ASN A 46 14.53 -5.22 -10.77
CA ASN A 46 14.78 -4.15 -11.72
C ASN A 46 13.60 -3.16 -11.81
N LEU A 47 12.35 -3.63 -11.72
CA LEU A 47 11.18 -2.76 -11.63
C LEU A 47 11.23 -1.89 -10.37
N VAL A 48 11.53 -2.51 -9.22
CA VAL A 48 11.73 -1.79 -7.95
C VAL A 48 12.87 -0.78 -8.07
N LYS A 49 14.04 -1.17 -8.58
CA LYS A 49 15.17 -0.27 -8.80
C LYS A 49 14.82 0.91 -9.72
N THR A 50 14.00 0.68 -10.74
CA THR A 50 13.52 1.74 -11.64
C THR A 50 12.64 2.75 -10.91
N LEU A 51 11.72 2.27 -10.05
CA LEU A 51 10.91 3.12 -9.18
C LEU A 51 11.78 3.95 -8.21
N LEU A 52 12.76 3.31 -7.58
CA LEU A 52 13.67 3.97 -6.63
C LEU A 52 14.51 5.05 -7.33
N ASN A 53 15.02 4.78 -8.53
CA ASN A 53 15.85 5.75 -9.26
C ASN A 53 15.06 6.91 -9.89
N GLY A 54 13.72 6.87 -9.89
CA GLY A 54 12.89 7.93 -10.46
C GLY A 54 12.97 8.06 -11.99
N VAL A 55 13.49 7.04 -12.69
CA VAL A 55 13.77 7.07 -14.15
C VAL A 55 12.49 6.87 -14.99
N THR A 56 11.31 6.85 -14.37
CA THR A 56 10.06 6.58 -15.06
C THR A 56 9.61 7.81 -15.86
N LYS A 57 9.83 7.78 -17.18
CA LYS A 57 9.34 8.81 -18.14
C LYS A 57 7.80 8.87 -18.23
N SER A 58 7.09 7.88 -17.68
CA SER A 58 5.64 7.81 -17.66
C SER A 58 5.15 7.26 -16.31
N PRO A 59 3.94 7.62 -15.86
CA PRO A 59 3.35 7.05 -14.66
C PRO A 59 3.34 5.52 -14.71
N LEU A 60 3.61 4.88 -13.56
CA LEU A 60 3.53 3.42 -13.45
C LEU A 60 2.08 2.97 -13.68
N THR A 61 1.90 1.98 -14.54
CA THR A 61 0.61 1.31 -14.74
C THR A 61 0.23 0.53 -13.48
N THR A 62 -1.06 0.41 -13.17
CA THR A 62 -1.58 -0.37 -12.04
C THR A 62 -0.97 -1.77 -11.92
N ALA A 63 -0.94 -2.54 -13.01
CA ALA A 63 -0.34 -3.87 -13.04
C ALA A 63 1.15 -3.89 -12.63
N ARG A 64 1.91 -2.85 -13.02
CA ARG A 64 3.33 -2.72 -12.60
C ARG A 64 3.43 -2.36 -11.12
N SER A 65 2.56 -1.49 -10.61
CA SER A 65 2.52 -1.15 -9.18
C SER A 65 2.19 -2.37 -8.33
N GLN A 66 1.20 -3.17 -8.74
CA GLN A 66 0.88 -4.44 -8.09
C GLN A 66 2.04 -5.43 -8.15
N LEU A 67 2.70 -5.56 -9.30
CA LEU A 67 3.85 -6.45 -9.47
C LEU A 67 5.04 -6.02 -8.61
N ILE A 68 5.29 -4.71 -8.48
CA ILE A 68 6.30 -4.14 -7.58
C ILE A 68 5.93 -4.49 -6.13
N TYR A 69 4.71 -4.16 -5.70
CA TYR A 69 4.28 -4.31 -4.31
C TYR A 69 4.23 -5.78 -3.88
N ILE A 70 3.41 -6.60 -4.56
CA ILE A 70 3.22 -8.01 -4.24
C ILE A 70 4.50 -8.80 -4.53
N GLY A 71 5.15 -8.54 -5.67
CA GLY A 71 6.33 -9.28 -6.07
C GLY A 71 7.51 -9.05 -5.14
N GLN A 72 7.69 -7.82 -4.63
CA GLN A 72 8.74 -7.55 -3.65
C GLN A 72 8.51 -8.30 -2.34
N SER A 73 7.27 -8.55 -1.92
CA SER A 73 7.00 -9.37 -0.73
C SER A 73 7.45 -10.84 -0.88
N TYR A 74 7.46 -11.37 -2.10
CA TYR A 74 8.03 -12.69 -2.41
C TYR A 74 9.56 -12.65 -2.53
N ILE A 75 10.18 -11.49 -2.69
CA ILE A 75 11.63 -11.35 -2.68
C ILE A 75 12.14 -11.17 -1.24
N SER A 76 11.53 -10.27 -0.47
CA SER A 76 11.95 -9.98 0.90
C SER A 76 11.58 -11.12 1.87
N GLN A 77 10.51 -11.87 1.59
CA GLN A 77 10.02 -12.96 2.43
C GLN A 77 9.76 -12.52 3.87
N GLY A 78 9.32 -11.28 4.07
CA GLY A 78 9.01 -10.72 5.40
C GLY A 78 10.22 -10.55 6.31
N LYS A 79 11.45 -10.66 5.79
CA LYS A 79 12.68 -10.52 6.59
C LYS A 79 12.86 -9.13 7.19
N GLU A 80 12.18 -8.12 6.64
CA GLU A 80 12.13 -6.75 7.13
C GLU A 80 11.28 -6.59 8.40
N GLU A 81 10.36 -7.53 8.68
CA GLU A 81 9.30 -7.36 9.69
C GLU A 81 9.87 -7.07 11.08
N LYS A 82 10.94 -7.76 11.48
CA LYS A 82 11.60 -7.52 12.77
C LYS A 82 12.07 -6.07 12.89
N MET A 83 12.63 -5.51 11.82
CA MET A 83 13.12 -4.12 11.83
C MET A 83 11.97 -3.12 11.81
N VAL A 84 10.89 -3.41 11.08
CA VAL A 84 9.66 -2.60 11.13
C VAL A 84 9.09 -2.57 12.55
N GLN A 85 9.01 -3.71 13.23
CA GLN A 85 8.51 -3.77 14.61
C GLN A 85 9.40 -3.02 15.60
N GLU A 86 10.73 -3.13 15.49
CA GLU A 86 11.64 -2.37 16.34
C GLU A 86 11.59 -0.85 16.05
N MET A 87 11.41 -0.46 14.78
CA MET A 87 11.14 0.93 14.40
C MET A 87 9.88 1.46 15.09
N LEU A 88 8.75 0.76 14.98
CA LEU A 88 7.48 1.17 15.59
C LEU A 88 7.60 1.25 17.13
N LYS A 89 8.28 0.29 17.76
CA LYS A 89 8.56 0.33 19.22
C LYS A 89 9.42 1.53 19.61
N ALA A 90 10.44 1.87 18.82
CA ALA A 90 11.29 3.02 19.08
C ALA A 90 10.48 4.33 18.99
N LEU A 91 9.55 4.43 18.02
CA LEU A 91 8.64 5.58 17.89
C LEU A 91 7.71 5.73 19.08
N ILE A 92 7.12 4.64 19.56
CA ILE A 92 6.28 4.66 20.77
C ILE A 92 7.06 5.18 21.99
N LYS A 93 8.37 4.88 22.05
CA LYS A 93 9.27 5.34 23.11
C LYS A 93 9.85 6.74 22.86
N GLY A 94 9.46 7.42 21.78
CA GLY A 94 9.99 8.74 21.42
C GLY A 94 11.47 8.74 21.00
N ASN A 95 12.04 7.59 20.64
CA ASN A 95 13.45 7.48 20.22
C ASN A 95 13.56 7.51 18.69
N THR A 96 13.57 8.71 18.13
CA THR A 96 13.60 8.93 16.68
C THR A 96 14.88 8.39 16.03
N ASP A 97 16.06 8.56 16.64
CA ASP A 97 17.33 8.09 16.06
C ASP A 97 17.38 6.56 15.89
N LYS A 98 16.89 5.82 16.90
CA LYS A 98 16.75 4.37 16.78
C LYS A 98 15.70 3.99 15.74
N ALA A 99 14.59 4.73 15.67
CA ALA A 99 13.59 4.50 14.64
C ALA A 99 14.16 4.69 13.22
N ILE A 100 14.94 5.75 12.99
CA ILE A 100 15.65 5.99 11.71
C ILE A 100 16.58 4.81 11.39
N THR A 101 17.36 4.35 12.37
CA THR A 101 18.28 3.22 12.19
C THR A 101 17.54 1.95 11.76
N TYR A 102 16.45 1.61 12.46
CA TYR A 102 15.64 0.43 12.12
C TYR A 102 14.90 0.58 10.78
N ALA A 103 14.42 1.78 10.46
CA ALA A 103 13.81 2.06 9.16
C ALA A 103 14.78 1.85 8.01
N GLN A 104 16.02 2.32 8.13
CA GLN A 104 17.07 2.09 7.14
C GLN A 104 17.38 0.60 6.97
N GLN A 105 17.44 -0.16 8.07
CA GLN A 105 17.64 -1.61 8.02
C GLN A 105 16.46 -2.34 7.36
N ALA A 106 15.22 -1.92 7.63
CA ALA A 106 14.04 -2.46 6.97
C ALA A 106 14.07 -2.17 5.46
N LEU A 107 14.42 -0.93 5.06
CA LEU A 107 14.50 -0.52 3.65
C LEU A 107 15.64 -1.20 2.88
N ALA A 108 16.72 -1.59 3.57
CA ALA A 108 17.79 -2.38 2.95
C ALA A 108 17.31 -3.80 2.56
N ILE A 109 16.30 -4.34 3.24
CA ILE A 109 15.71 -5.66 2.99
C ILE A 109 14.53 -5.56 2.02
N ASN A 110 13.61 -4.63 2.31
CA ASN A 110 12.45 -4.32 1.48
C ASN A 110 12.41 -2.80 1.23
N PRO A 111 12.91 -2.34 0.08
CA PRO A 111 13.05 -0.91 -0.21
C PRO A 111 11.73 -0.18 -0.46
N ILE A 112 10.61 -0.90 -0.48
CA ILE A 112 9.25 -0.33 -0.60
C ILE A 112 8.39 -0.64 0.63
N SER A 113 9.00 -1.01 1.76
CA SER A 113 8.28 -1.22 3.03
C SER A 113 7.48 0.04 3.39
N LEU A 114 6.14 -0.03 3.30
CA LEU A 114 5.25 1.11 3.46
C LEU A 114 5.42 1.82 4.81
N PRO A 115 5.51 1.10 5.95
CA PRO A 115 5.76 1.75 7.24
C PRO A 115 7.08 2.53 7.26
N ALA A 116 8.15 1.96 6.72
CA ALA A 116 9.48 2.56 6.76
C ALA A 116 9.60 3.75 5.79
N ILE A 117 9.10 3.65 4.55
CA ILE A 117 9.14 4.79 3.59
C ILE A 117 8.29 5.96 4.08
N VAL A 118 7.12 5.70 4.66
CA VAL A 118 6.26 6.78 5.18
C VAL A 118 6.93 7.47 6.37
N PHE A 119 7.51 6.70 7.28
CA PHE A 119 8.25 7.26 8.41
C PHE A 119 9.45 8.09 7.92
N MET A 120 10.28 7.55 7.04
CA MET A 120 11.44 8.27 6.50
C MET A 120 11.04 9.53 5.72
N GLY A 121 9.93 9.50 4.97
CA GLY A 121 9.40 10.68 4.30
C GLY A 121 8.89 11.77 5.25
N ARG A 122 8.39 11.40 6.44
CA ARG A 122 8.06 12.37 7.49
C ARG A 122 9.32 12.96 8.12
N GLU A 123 10.31 12.14 8.44
CA GLU A 123 11.55 12.65 9.04
C GLU A 123 12.37 13.49 8.07
N ALA A 124 12.35 13.17 6.76
CA ALA A 124 12.92 14.01 5.72
C ALA A 124 12.40 15.46 5.78
N ARG A 125 11.08 15.65 5.93
CA ARG A 125 10.48 16.98 6.12
C ARG A 125 11.02 17.71 7.34
N ASN A 126 11.20 16.97 8.44
CA ASN A 126 11.71 17.53 9.70
C ASN A 126 13.20 17.89 9.60
N MET A 127 13.98 17.16 8.80
CA MET A 127 15.43 17.39 8.61
C MET A 127 15.74 18.57 7.69
N VAL A 128 14.89 18.87 6.71
CA VAL A 128 15.04 20.06 5.83
C VAL A 128 14.94 21.37 6.62
N GLY A 129 14.26 21.38 7.78
CA GLY A 129 14.23 22.50 8.71
C GLY A 129 15.54 22.76 9.48
N ASN A 130 16.49 21.79 9.48
CA ASN A 130 17.72 21.84 10.28
C ASN A 130 19.03 21.93 9.45
N GLY A 131 18.95 22.38 8.20
CA GLY A 131 20.13 22.90 7.49
C GLY A 131 21.26 21.90 7.23
N THR A 132 20.97 20.62 6.96
CA THR A 132 21.99 19.67 6.51
C THR A 132 21.94 19.49 5.00
N ASN A 133 23.07 19.77 4.35
CA ASN A 133 23.34 19.49 2.94
C ASN A 133 23.19 17.99 2.69
N SER A 134 22.04 17.56 2.18
CA SER A 134 21.85 16.19 1.71
C SER A 134 22.64 15.99 0.41
N PRO A 135 23.46 14.92 0.29
CA PRO A 135 24.22 14.61 -0.93
C PRO A 135 23.33 14.08 -2.08
N ILE A 136 22.01 14.09 -1.89
CA ILE A 136 21.02 13.66 -2.86
C ILE A 136 20.46 14.93 -3.52
N ASN A 137 20.71 15.12 -4.81
CA ASN A 137 20.11 16.20 -5.63
C ASN A 137 18.61 15.95 -5.94
N ILE A 138 17.89 15.33 -5.00
CA ILE A 138 16.47 14.97 -5.10
C ILE A 138 15.86 15.35 -3.75
N ASP A 139 14.75 16.07 -3.79
CA ASP A 139 13.91 16.34 -2.62
C ASP A 139 13.57 14.99 -1.92
N PRO A 140 14.11 14.75 -0.71
CA PRO A 140 13.91 13.48 -0.01
C PRO A 140 12.43 13.21 0.33
N GLU A 141 11.63 14.26 0.55
CA GLU A 141 10.18 14.11 0.76
C GLU A 141 9.52 13.57 -0.51
N ALA A 142 9.75 14.24 -1.65
CA ALA A 142 9.20 13.82 -2.94
C ALA A 142 9.66 12.41 -3.33
N TYR A 143 10.90 12.04 -2.97
CA TYR A 143 11.42 10.69 -3.17
C TYR A 143 10.57 9.63 -2.44
N TYR A 144 10.37 9.76 -1.13
CA TYR A 144 9.61 8.79 -0.34
C TYR A 144 8.13 8.81 -0.69
N LEU A 145 7.57 10.01 -0.95
CA LEU A 145 6.18 10.17 -1.35
C LEU A 145 5.87 9.38 -2.64
N ARG A 146 6.74 9.48 -3.67
CA ARG A 146 6.57 8.73 -4.93
C ARG A 146 6.48 7.22 -4.70
N ILE A 147 7.35 6.69 -3.84
CA ILE A 147 7.38 5.25 -3.54
C ILE A 147 6.11 4.85 -2.77
N ALA A 148 5.74 5.65 -1.76
CA ALA A 148 4.52 5.41 -0.98
C ALA A 148 3.27 5.44 -1.87
N THR A 149 3.15 6.41 -2.78
CA THR A 149 2.06 6.48 -3.76
C THR A 149 1.99 5.20 -4.62
N CYS A 150 3.13 4.71 -5.12
CA CYS A 150 3.14 3.45 -5.88
C CYS A 150 2.57 2.27 -5.09
N VAL A 151 2.88 2.16 -3.79
CA VAL A 151 2.37 1.09 -2.93
C VAL A 151 0.89 1.29 -2.61
N LEU A 152 0.48 2.50 -2.26
CA LEU A 152 -0.92 2.82 -1.94
C LEU A 152 -1.82 2.63 -3.16
N ASP A 153 -1.38 3.02 -4.36
CA ASP A 153 -2.11 2.80 -5.62
C ASP A 153 -2.22 1.30 -5.94
N ALA A 154 -1.15 0.53 -5.69
CA ALA A 154 -1.18 -0.92 -5.84
C ALA A 154 -2.28 -1.54 -4.96
N ILE A 155 -2.33 -1.19 -3.67
CA ILE A 155 -3.36 -1.67 -2.74
C ILE A 155 -4.75 -1.19 -3.19
N SER A 156 -4.90 0.11 -3.50
CA SER A 156 -6.17 0.72 -3.88
C SER A 156 -6.78 0.11 -5.14
N SER A 157 -5.96 -0.48 -6.01
CA SER A 157 -6.41 -1.04 -7.28
C SER A 157 -7.02 -2.43 -7.19
N THR A 158 -6.77 -3.15 -6.09
CA THR A 158 -7.13 -4.57 -6.01
C THR A 158 -8.58 -4.82 -5.61
N GLY A 159 -9.27 -3.81 -5.11
CA GLY A 159 -10.62 -3.94 -4.55
C GLY A 159 -11.22 -2.61 -4.13
N ASP A 160 -12.36 -2.68 -3.45
CA ASP A 160 -13.03 -1.54 -2.82
C ASP A 160 -13.19 -1.71 -1.31
N GLY A 161 -12.52 -2.70 -0.71
CA GLY A 161 -12.57 -2.96 0.73
C GLY A 161 -13.82 -3.71 1.18
N THR A 162 -14.66 -4.19 0.26
CA THR A 162 -15.78 -5.08 0.60
C THR A 162 -15.32 -6.50 0.91
N ILE A 163 -16.21 -7.28 1.52
CA ILE A 163 -15.99 -8.73 1.71
C ILE A 163 -15.78 -9.44 0.37
N SER A 164 -16.48 -9.02 -0.70
CA SER A 164 -16.37 -9.61 -2.04
C SER A 164 -15.13 -9.13 -2.80
N HIS A 165 -14.69 -7.88 -2.57
CA HIS A 165 -13.53 -7.27 -3.23
C HIS A 165 -12.62 -6.60 -2.20
N PRO A 166 -11.99 -7.39 -1.31
CA PRO A 166 -11.12 -6.84 -0.28
C PRO A 166 -9.87 -6.20 -0.90
N PHE A 167 -9.29 -5.23 -0.21
CA PHE A 167 -7.97 -4.70 -0.58
C PHE A 167 -6.89 -5.75 -0.30
N VAL A 168 -5.87 -5.85 -1.15
CA VAL A 168 -4.80 -6.84 -1.00
C VAL A 168 -3.61 -6.20 -0.30
N VAL A 169 -3.11 -6.85 0.75
CA VAL A 169 -1.93 -6.39 1.49
C VAL A 169 -0.92 -7.51 1.74
N THR A 170 0.35 -7.12 1.89
CA THR A 170 1.48 -8.02 2.13
C THR A 170 1.93 -8.06 3.59
N SER A 171 1.52 -7.08 4.40
CA SER A 171 1.66 -7.05 5.85
C SER A 171 0.37 -6.50 6.49
N GLU A 172 0.14 -6.78 7.78
CA GLU A 172 -0.98 -6.15 8.47
C GLU A 172 -0.76 -4.65 8.72
N GLU A 173 0.50 -4.22 8.85
CA GLU A 173 0.84 -2.79 8.97
C GLU A 173 0.50 -2.03 7.68
N ASP A 174 0.68 -2.65 6.51
CA ASP A 174 0.28 -2.04 5.24
C ASP A 174 -1.21 -1.69 5.22
N ALA A 175 -2.08 -2.53 5.80
CA ALA A 175 -3.51 -2.25 5.92
C ALA A 175 -3.76 -0.98 6.74
N ARG A 176 -3.13 -0.87 7.91
CA ARG A 176 -3.28 0.29 8.81
C ARG A 176 -2.75 1.57 8.16
N PHE A 177 -1.59 1.49 7.52
CA PHE A 177 -1.02 2.62 6.79
C PHE A 177 -1.90 3.01 5.59
N PHE A 178 -2.43 2.06 4.83
CA PHE A 178 -3.36 2.33 3.74
C PHE A 178 -4.62 3.05 4.24
N MET A 179 -5.24 2.54 5.31
CA MET A 179 -6.42 3.16 5.93
C MET A 179 -6.14 4.59 6.37
N HIS A 180 -4.99 4.82 7.01
CA HIS A 180 -4.60 6.13 7.50
C HIS A 180 -4.30 7.13 6.37
N TYR A 181 -3.43 6.75 5.43
CA TYR A 181 -2.88 7.67 4.42
C TYR A 181 -3.74 7.77 3.17
N GLN A 182 -4.36 6.68 2.71
CA GLN A 182 -5.22 6.70 1.53
C GLN A 182 -6.67 7.06 1.86
N LEU A 183 -7.21 6.49 2.95
CA LEU A 183 -8.64 6.61 3.28
C LEU A 183 -8.93 7.59 4.43
N ARG A 184 -7.89 8.22 5.01
CA ARG A 184 -8.02 9.17 6.13
C ARG A 184 -8.82 8.61 7.32
N LEU A 185 -8.76 7.30 7.52
CA LEU A 185 -9.38 6.62 8.65
C LEU A 185 -8.44 6.74 9.86
N LYS A 186 -9.01 7.06 11.02
CA LYS A 186 -8.26 7.21 12.28
C LYS A 186 -8.85 6.27 13.33
N GLY A 187 -8.00 5.48 13.98
CA GLY A 187 -8.32 4.86 15.27
C GLY A 187 -9.18 3.60 15.18
N GLU A 188 -8.75 2.60 14.43
CA GLU A 188 -9.42 1.29 14.46
C GLU A 188 -9.15 0.57 15.78
N LYS A 189 -10.22 0.11 16.43
CA LYS A 189 -10.12 -0.50 17.76
C LYS A 189 -10.04 -2.03 17.72
N ARG A 190 -10.57 -2.67 16.67
CA ARG A 190 -10.62 -4.14 16.58
C ARG A 190 -10.55 -4.61 15.13
N ALA A 191 -9.53 -5.42 14.84
CA ALA A 191 -9.46 -6.21 13.63
C ALA A 191 -9.97 -7.64 13.92
N LYS A 192 -10.73 -8.21 13.00
CA LYS A 192 -11.20 -9.60 13.08
C LYS A 192 -10.64 -10.38 11.89
N ARG A 193 -9.92 -11.47 12.19
CA ARG A 193 -9.40 -12.38 11.19
C ARG A 193 -10.43 -13.46 10.87
N THR A 194 -10.74 -13.68 9.59
CA THR A 194 -11.62 -14.75 9.11
C THR A 194 -11.01 -15.39 7.87
N GLY A 195 -10.39 -16.57 8.02
CA GLY A 195 -9.62 -17.20 6.94
C GLY A 195 -8.53 -16.26 6.42
N ASN A 196 -8.51 -16.02 5.10
CA ASN A 196 -7.56 -15.12 4.45
C ASN A 196 -7.98 -13.64 4.49
N ARG A 197 -8.93 -13.27 5.35
CA ARG A 197 -9.45 -11.90 5.42
C ARG A 197 -9.19 -11.26 6.78
N LEU A 198 -8.82 -9.99 6.78
CA LEU A 198 -8.71 -9.11 7.94
C LEU A 198 -9.77 -8.00 7.83
N ASP A 199 -10.73 -8.01 8.73
CA ASP A 199 -11.85 -7.06 8.74
C ASP A 199 -11.66 -6.03 9.85
N PHE A 200 -11.77 -4.74 9.53
CA PHE A 200 -11.78 -3.66 10.52
C PHE A 200 -13.17 -3.03 10.60
N ASP A 201 -13.67 -2.87 11.82
CA ASP A 201 -14.87 -2.09 12.09
C ASP A 201 -14.48 -0.60 12.24
N LEU A 202 -15.01 0.23 11.35
CA LEU A 202 -14.73 1.66 11.27
C LEU A 202 -15.62 2.49 12.19
N SER A 203 -16.70 1.90 12.73
CA SER A 203 -17.75 2.55 13.54
C SER A 203 -18.51 3.69 12.85
N ARG A 204 -17.90 4.44 11.91
CA ARG A 204 -18.50 5.51 11.12
C ARG A 204 -17.85 5.58 9.72
N ALA A 205 -18.68 5.85 8.72
CA ALA A 205 -18.23 6.21 7.38
C ALA A 205 -17.57 7.60 7.35
N ASN A 206 -16.69 7.84 6.37
CA ASN A 206 -16.16 9.16 6.04
C ASN A 206 -16.23 9.42 4.51
N ASP A 207 -15.80 10.60 4.07
CA ASP A 207 -15.86 11.00 2.66
C ASP A 207 -14.96 10.15 1.73
N CYS A 208 -13.93 9.51 2.29
CA CYS A 208 -12.97 8.69 1.54
C CYS A 208 -13.36 7.20 1.53
N TYR A 209 -14.20 6.76 2.47
CA TYR A 209 -14.68 5.39 2.59
C TYR A 209 -16.02 5.36 3.33
N ASN A 210 -17.08 4.97 2.60
CA ASN A 210 -18.46 5.15 3.05
C ASN A 210 -19.11 3.92 3.70
N ARG A 211 -18.33 2.86 3.99
CA ARG A 211 -18.85 1.62 4.59
C ARG A 211 -18.41 1.50 6.05
N SER A 212 -19.16 0.74 6.85
CA SER A 212 -18.84 0.51 8.27
C SER A 212 -17.76 -0.55 8.49
N ILE A 213 -17.53 -1.42 7.51
CA ILE A 213 -16.52 -2.47 7.54
C ILE A 213 -15.61 -2.28 6.33
N ILE A 214 -14.31 -2.47 6.56
CA ILE A 214 -13.31 -2.59 5.52
C ILE A 214 -12.59 -3.92 5.65
N SER A 215 -12.40 -4.59 4.53
CA SER A 215 -11.84 -5.93 4.44
C SER A 215 -10.55 -5.92 3.62
N PHE A 216 -9.57 -6.68 4.12
CA PHE A 216 -8.28 -6.90 3.47
C PHE A 216 -8.03 -8.39 3.22
N ASP A 217 -7.57 -8.76 2.04
CA ASP A 217 -7.00 -10.07 1.72
C ASP A 217 -5.56 -10.08 2.25
N ILE A 218 -5.34 -10.98 3.22
CA ILE A 218 -4.08 -11.18 3.94
C ILE A 218 -3.46 -12.55 3.60
N THR A 219 -3.77 -13.11 2.43
CA THR A 219 -3.21 -14.38 1.96
C THR A 219 -1.69 -14.40 2.09
N ARG A 220 -1.00 -13.34 1.66
CA ARG A 220 0.47 -13.27 1.76
C ARG A 220 0.97 -13.22 3.21
N VAL A 221 0.25 -12.53 4.10
CA VAL A 221 0.57 -12.48 5.53
C VAL A 221 0.52 -13.88 6.15
N ILE A 222 -0.49 -14.68 5.77
CA ILE A 222 -0.61 -16.08 6.22
C ILE A 222 0.54 -16.92 5.67
N GLU A 223 0.85 -16.82 4.37
CA GLU A 223 1.98 -17.55 3.76
C GLU A 223 3.30 -17.27 4.50
N LEU A 224 3.57 -16.00 4.86
CA LEU A 224 4.77 -15.61 5.61
C LEU A 224 4.79 -16.19 7.04
N GLN A 225 3.65 -16.21 7.71
CA GLN A 225 3.51 -16.79 9.06
C GLN A 225 3.66 -18.31 9.08
N GLU A 226 3.32 -18.98 7.99
CA GLU A 226 3.53 -20.42 7.83
C GLU A 226 4.99 -20.75 7.54
N GLN A 227 5.66 -19.93 6.73
CA GLN A 227 7.08 -20.07 6.41
C GLN A 227 7.99 -19.88 7.64
N SER A 228 7.63 -19.01 8.58
CA SER A 228 8.42 -18.77 9.79
C SER A 228 8.34 -19.89 10.84
N LYS A 229 7.42 -20.85 10.65
CA LYS A 229 7.26 -22.03 11.52
C LYS A 229 8.05 -23.25 11.02
N GLN A 230 8.64 -23.17 9.83
CA GLN A 230 9.48 -24.20 9.23
C GLN A 230 10.95 -23.91 9.51
#